data_AF-A0A524DM39-F1
#
_entry.id   AF-A0A524DM39-F1
#
_cell.length_a   1.000
_cell.length_b   1.000
_cell.length_c   1.000
_cell.angle_alpha   90.00
_cell.angle_beta   90.00
_cell.angle_gamma   90.00
#
_symmetry.space_group_name_H-M   'P 1'
#
loop_
_entity.id
_entity.type
_entity.pdbx_description
1 polymer ?
#
loop_
_entity_poly.entity_id
_entity_poly.type
_entity_poly.pdbx_seq_one_letter_code
_entity_poly.pdbx_strand_id
1 'polypeptide(L)'
;ISIPVLKMHMHCGASLSFKNLKGLIYKRKKVTLHHFQAPELISQLKDSIRKIKELDIAIADLAHIFHPDLIVIDASYAQEGMGPSSGNSVKLDTIIASTDYLAADIIALAIAQPEWSLEDVPHLKLISDMILNTPKNREDILTIPENIQEFVRPLEPPPSSISIKYKNVNLIDIDSCSACLSTIFNLLKNNKDFIDKHFTTENPLNLAIGKGIKQSDIYDETFLIGNCTYNVHEKGVFIKGCTPVESTILKIIKESLNK
;
A
#
# COMPACT_ATOMS: atom_id res chain seq x y z
N ILE A 1 -4.18 19.75 12.52
CA ILE A 1 -2.80 19.70 11.98
C ILE A 1 -2.43 18.25 11.65
N SER A 2 -1.90 17.98 10.46
CA SER A 2 -1.33 16.68 10.06
C SER A 2 0.14 16.84 9.70
N ILE A 3 1.00 16.00 10.27
CA ILE A 3 2.46 16.03 10.03
C ILE A 3 2.92 14.64 9.54
N PRO A 4 2.61 14.25 8.29
CA PRO A 4 3.04 12.98 7.73
C PRO A 4 4.51 13.02 7.31
N VAL A 5 5.13 11.85 7.23
CA VAL A 5 6.35 11.66 6.44
C VAL A 5 5.97 11.28 5.01
N LEU A 6 6.66 11.82 3.99
CA LEU A 6 6.42 11.48 2.59
C LEU A 6 6.84 10.03 2.30
N LYS A 7 5.90 9.18 1.89
CA LYS A 7 6.18 7.77 1.58
C LYS A 7 5.42 7.28 0.36
N MET A 8 6.08 6.54 -0.50
CA MET A 8 5.44 5.66 -1.48
C MET A 8 4.74 4.50 -0.75
N HIS A 9 3.61 4.01 -1.31
CA HIS A 9 2.78 3.02 -0.64
C HIS A 9 2.20 1.98 -1.60
N MET A 10 2.48 0.71 -1.32
CA MET A 10 2.11 -0.44 -2.17
C MET A 10 0.63 -0.52 -2.61
N HIS A 11 -0.31 -0.01 -1.81
CA HIS A 11 -1.74 -0.13 -2.11
C HIS A 11 -2.42 1.19 -2.49
N CYS A 12 -1.78 2.33 -2.20
CA CYS A 12 -2.44 3.63 -2.29
C CYS A 12 -1.66 4.61 -3.19
N GLY A 13 -0.56 4.17 -3.81
CA GLY A 13 0.40 5.03 -4.49
C GLY A 13 1.31 5.76 -3.50
N ALA A 14 0.73 6.58 -2.63
CA ALA A 14 1.44 7.36 -1.62
C ALA A 14 0.77 7.31 -0.24
N SER A 15 1.51 7.76 0.77
CA SER A 15 1.06 7.95 2.14
C SER A 15 1.46 9.34 2.60
N LEU A 16 0.50 10.26 2.54
CA LEU A 16 0.65 11.67 2.85
C LEU A 16 -0.30 12.09 3.97
N SER A 17 -0.86 13.31 3.92
CA SER A 17 -1.56 13.91 5.05
C SER A 17 -2.89 13.23 5.38
N PHE A 18 -3.68 12.85 4.38
CA PHE A 18 -4.97 12.18 4.61
C PHE A 18 -4.83 10.74 5.10
N LYS A 19 -3.86 10.01 4.56
CA LYS A 19 -3.57 8.65 5.05
C LYS A 19 -3.04 8.67 6.48
N ASN A 20 -2.38 9.75 6.91
CA ASN A 20 -1.93 9.95 8.28
C ASN A 20 -3.10 10.08 9.28
N LEU A 21 -4.27 10.57 8.85
CA LEU A 21 -5.47 10.68 9.70
C LEU A 21 -5.97 9.33 10.20
N LYS A 22 -5.58 8.22 9.56
CA LYS A 22 -5.83 6.87 10.08
C LYS A 22 -5.29 6.66 11.50
N GLY A 23 -4.32 7.48 11.93
CA GLY A 23 -3.82 7.53 13.31
C GLY A 23 -4.87 7.96 14.35
N LEU A 24 -5.91 8.68 13.95
CA LEU A 24 -7.01 9.11 14.82
C LEU A 24 -7.93 7.95 15.23
N ILE A 25 -7.87 6.82 14.51
CA ILE A 25 -8.76 5.69 14.76
C ILE A 25 -8.26 4.88 15.95
N TYR A 26 -9.15 4.73 16.95
CA TYR A 26 -8.83 4.10 18.23
C TYR A 26 -8.30 2.66 18.11
N LYS A 27 -7.08 2.44 18.61
CA LYS A 27 -6.43 1.12 18.78
C LYS A 27 -6.55 0.23 17.52
N ARG A 28 -7.18 -0.95 17.66
CA ARG A 28 -7.32 -1.97 16.61
C ARG A 28 -8.50 -1.68 15.67
N LYS A 29 -9.32 -0.64 15.92
CA LYS A 29 -10.40 -0.26 14.99
C LYS A 29 -9.86 0.20 13.64
N LYS A 30 -8.61 0.67 13.59
CA LYS A 30 -7.90 0.95 12.33
C LYS A 30 -7.69 -0.30 11.46
N VAL A 31 -7.77 -1.51 12.04
CA VAL A 31 -7.74 -2.77 11.31
C VAL A 31 -9.11 -3.07 10.71
N THR A 32 -10.19 -2.77 11.43
CA THR A 32 -11.57 -2.86 10.90
C THR A 32 -11.72 -1.99 9.65
N LEU A 33 -11.03 -0.87 9.57
CA LEU A 33 -10.99 -0.03 8.35
C LEU A 33 -10.49 -0.79 7.11
N HIS A 34 -9.59 -1.77 7.27
CA HIS A 34 -9.13 -2.64 6.17
C HIS A 34 -10.09 -3.79 5.87
N HIS A 35 -11.07 -4.03 6.73
CA HIS A 35 -12.05 -5.12 6.60
C HIS A 35 -13.43 -4.62 6.18
N PHE A 36 -13.68 -3.31 6.16
CA PHE A 36 -14.92 -2.79 5.56
C PHE A 36 -14.92 -3.19 4.09
N GLN A 37 -15.93 -3.98 3.72
CA GLN A 37 -16.13 -4.44 2.37
C GLN A 37 -17.19 -3.56 1.74
N ALA A 38 -16.82 -2.93 0.63
CA ALA A 38 -17.76 -2.19 -0.20
C ALA A 38 -17.64 -2.69 -1.65
N PRO A 39 -17.86 -4.00 -1.91
CA PRO A 39 -17.58 -4.60 -3.21
C PRO A 39 -18.42 -3.98 -4.33
N GLU A 40 -19.67 -3.62 -4.06
CA GLU A 40 -20.55 -2.95 -5.01
C GLU A 40 -20.02 -1.55 -5.37
N LEU A 41 -19.65 -0.76 -4.36
CA LEU A 41 -19.08 0.58 -4.56
C LEU A 41 -17.74 0.52 -5.29
N ILE A 42 -16.86 -0.43 -4.93
CA ILE A 42 -15.60 -0.68 -5.64
C ILE A 42 -15.87 -1.05 -7.10
N SER A 43 -16.86 -1.91 -7.36
CA SER A 43 -17.21 -2.29 -8.73
C SER A 43 -17.66 -1.09 -9.56
N GLN A 44 -18.46 -0.19 -8.98
CA GLN A 44 -18.92 1.02 -9.65
C GLN A 44 -17.78 2.01 -9.91
N LEU A 45 -16.89 2.19 -8.93
CA LEU A 45 -15.79 3.14 -9.04
C LEU A 45 -14.62 2.63 -9.89
N LYS A 46 -14.50 1.33 -10.12
CA LYS A 46 -13.42 0.73 -10.95
C LYS A 46 -13.45 1.19 -12.41
N ASP A 47 -14.62 1.58 -12.92
CA ASP A 47 -14.76 2.11 -14.27
C ASP A 47 -14.09 3.49 -14.41
N SER A 48 -14.09 4.30 -13.35
CA SER A 48 -13.47 5.63 -13.30
C SER A 48 -12.07 5.64 -12.69
N ILE A 49 -11.81 4.81 -11.67
CA ILE A 49 -10.57 4.80 -10.88
C ILE A 49 -10.01 3.38 -10.84
N ARG A 50 -9.19 3.04 -11.82
CA ARG A 50 -8.76 1.66 -12.11
C ARG A 50 -8.09 0.95 -10.93
N LYS A 51 -7.32 1.66 -10.10
CA LYS A 51 -6.51 1.09 -9.01
C LYS A 51 -7.19 1.16 -7.63
N ILE A 52 -8.46 1.56 -7.58
CA ILE A 52 -9.16 1.78 -6.31
C ILE A 52 -9.23 0.52 -5.44
N LYS A 53 -8.96 0.69 -4.14
CA LYS A 53 -9.14 -0.34 -3.12
C LYS A 53 -10.05 0.17 -2.00
N GLU A 54 -10.57 -0.73 -1.18
CA GLU A 54 -11.46 -0.36 -0.06
C GLU A 54 -10.77 0.57 0.94
N LEU A 55 -9.45 0.43 1.08
CA LEU A 55 -8.66 1.34 1.90
C LEU A 55 -8.72 2.79 1.38
N ASP A 56 -8.79 3.00 0.07
CA ASP A 56 -8.85 4.35 -0.50
C ASP A 56 -10.19 5.01 -0.20
N ILE A 57 -11.29 4.27 -0.37
CA ILE A 57 -12.64 4.71 0.02
C ILE A 57 -12.65 5.08 1.49
N ALA A 58 -12.13 4.20 2.36
CA ALA A 58 -12.20 4.45 3.78
C ALA A 58 -11.29 5.60 4.27
N ILE A 59 -10.19 5.91 3.55
CA ILE A 59 -9.42 7.13 3.79
C ILE A 59 -10.22 8.35 3.35
N ALA A 60 -10.89 8.29 2.20
CA ALA A 60 -11.70 9.37 1.67
C ALA A 60 -12.94 9.67 2.54
N ASP A 61 -13.62 8.64 3.05
CA ASP A 61 -14.72 8.76 4.01
C ASP A 61 -14.25 9.42 5.31
N LEU A 62 -13.06 9.05 5.80
CA LEU A 62 -12.49 9.67 6.99
C LEU A 62 -12.16 11.15 6.74
N ALA A 63 -11.63 11.46 5.56
CA ALA A 63 -11.34 12.82 5.14
C ALA A 63 -12.61 13.68 5.08
N HIS A 64 -13.75 13.13 4.66
CA HIS A 64 -15.04 13.84 4.67
C HIS A 64 -15.48 14.32 6.07
N ILE A 65 -15.01 13.67 7.12
CA ILE A 65 -15.30 14.09 8.51
C ILE A 65 -14.16 14.94 9.07
N PHE A 66 -12.91 14.57 8.77
CA PHE A 66 -11.71 15.19 9.33
C PHE A 66 -10.80 15.72 8.23
N HIS A 67 -10.65 17.04 8.18
CA HIS A 67 -9.77 17.73 7.25
C HIS A 67 -8.74 18.50 8.08
N PRO A 68 -7.43 18.33 7.84
CA PRO A 68 -6.43 19.08 8.58
C PRO A 68 -6.40 20.55 8.12
N ASP A 69 -6.48 21.50 9.06
CA ASP A 69 -6.35 22.95 8.78
C ASP A 69 -4.92 23.39 8.43
N LEU A 70 -3.95 22.52 8.73
CA LEU A 70 -2.54 22.72 8.45
C LEU A 70 -1.90 21.36 8.20
N ILE A 71 -1.22 21.25 7.06
CA ILE A 71 -0.46 20.10 6.63
C ILE A 71 0.99 20.51 6.60
N VAL A 72 1.85 19.69 7.21
CA VAL A 72 3.31 19.84 7.17
C VAL A 72 3.90 18.48 6.83
N ILE A 73 4.15 18.24 5.55
CA ILE A 73 4.75 17.00 5.08
C ILE A 73 6.26 17.09 5.31
N ASP A 74 6.75 16.19 6.16
CA ASP A 74 8.17 15.96 6.38
C ASP A 74 8.71 15.08 5.25
N ALA A 75 9.47 15.70 4.35
CA ALA A 75 10.26 15.03 3.33
C ALA A 75 11.76 15.33 3.55
N SER A 76 12.20 15.50 4.80
CA SER A 76 13.64 15.51 5.10
C SER A 76 14.26 14.17 4.67
N TYR A 77 13.60 13.08 5.07
CA TYR A 77 13.79 11.73 4.59
C TYR A 77 12.46 11.14 4.13
N ALA A 78 12.31 10.98 2.82
CA ALA A 78 11.20 10.24 2.24
C ALA A 78 11.45 8.73 2.27
N GLN A 79 10.42 7.96 1.95
CA GLN A 79 10.51 6.52 1.78
C GLN A 79 9.99 6.09 0.40
N GLU A 80 10.86 5.52 -0.42
CA GLU A 80 10.52 5.02 -1.75
C GLU A 80 10.34 3.50 -1.80
N GLY A 81 9.82 3.00 -2.91
CA GLY A 81 9.62 1.58 -3.18
C GLY A 81 8.55 0.97 -2.27
N MET A 82 8.94 -0.06 -1.51
CA MET A 82 8.03 -0.93 -0.74
C MET A 82 7.57 -0.32 0.60
N GLY A 83 7.25 0.97 0.61
CA GLY A 83 6.67 1.63 1.78
C GLY A 83 5.28 1.07 2.15
N PRO A 84 4.90 1.08 3.45
CA PRO A 84 5.49 1.88 4.52
C PRO A 84 6.54 1.11 5.37
N SER A 85 6.65 -0.21 5.22
CA SER A 85 7.42 -1.05 6.14
C SER A 85 8.80 -1.43 5.61
N SER A 86 9.00 -1.43 4.29
CA SER A 86 10.13 -2.10 3.66
C SER A 86 10.77 -1.28 2.53
N GLY A 87 10.34 -0.03 2.36
CA GLY A 87 10.89 0.92 1.41
C GLY A 87 12.27 1.45 1.81
N ASN A 88 12.98 2.05 0.85
CA ASN A 88 14.29 2.65 1.07
C ASN A 88 14.13 4.10 1.51
N SER A 89 14.98 4.56 2.43
CA SER A 89 14.98 5.96 2.85
C SER A 89 15.78 6.80 1.85
N VAL A 90 15.20 7.91 1.41
CA VAL A 90 15.82 8.85 0.46
C VAL A 90 15.82 10.23 1.09
N LYS A 91 17.00 10.87 1.13
CA LYS A 91 17.13 12.22 1.67
C LYS A 91 16.65 13.24 0.63
N LEU A 92 15.61 14.00 0.96
CA LEU A 92 15.04 15.05 0.11
C LEU A 92 15.30 16.45 0.67
N ASP A 93 15.63 16.56 1.97
CA ASP A 93 15.87 17.83 2.68
C ASP A 93 14.75 18.86 2.43
N THR A 94 13.50 18.40 2.33
CA THR A 94 12.36 19.23 1.92
C THR A 94 11.24 19.18 2.95
N ILE A 95 10.60 20.33 3.21
CA ILE A 95 9.35 20.41 3.99
C ILE A 95 8.30 21.07 3.09
N ILE A 96 7.11 20.48 3.03
CA ILE A 96 6.00 21.01 2.25
C ILE A 96 4.88 21.36 3.22
N ALA A 97 4.41 22.60 3.20
CA ALA A 97 3.36 23.04 4.11
C ALA A 97 2.24 23.77 3.37
N SER A 98 1.01 23.58 3.84
CA SER A 98 -0.18 24.22 3.29
C SER A 98 -1.29 24.30 4.33
N THR A 99 -2.12 25.34 4.26
CA THR A 99 -3.41 25.42 4.95
C THR A 99 -4.57 24.91 4.09
N ASP A 100 -4.38 24.76 2.77
CA ASP A 100 -5.29 24.01 1.91
C ASP A 100 -5.07 22.51 2.10
N TYR A 101 -6.17 21.79 2.30
CA TYR A 101 -6.20 20.39 2.70
C TYR A 101 -5.64 19.42 1.65
N LEU A 102 -5.66 19.76 0.35
CA LEU A 102 -5.14 18.92 -0.73
C LEU A 102 -3.85 19.46 -1.35
N ALA A 103 -3.61 20.77 -1.30
CA ALA A 103 -2.48 21.36 -2.01
C ALA A 103 -1.14 20.74 -1.60
N ALA A 104 -0.85 20.59 -0.30
CA ALA A 104 0.41 19.98 0.15
C ALA A 104 0.59 18.55 -0.38
N ASP A 105 -0.47 17.74 -0.39
CA ASP A 105 -0.41 16.36 -0.88
C ASP A 105 -0.17 16.33 -2.40
N ILE A 106 -0.81 17.21 -3.17
CA ILE A 106 -0.59 17.32 -4.63
C ILE A 106 0.86 17.77 -4.93
N ILE A 107 1.40 18.73 -4.18
CA ILE A 107 2.80 19.18 -4.36
C ILE A 107 3.78 18.08 -3.98
N ALA A 108 3.53 17.37 -2.89
CA ALA A 108 4.34 16.23 -2.51
C ALA A 108 4.36 15.14 -3.58
N LEU A 109 3.23 14.88 -4.24
CA LEU A 109 3.18 13.98 -5.39
C LEU A 109 3.98 14.51 -6.57
N ALA A 110 3.80 15.77 -6.96
CA ALA A 110 4.56 16.36 -8.07
C ALA A 110 6.08 16.31 -7.84
N ILE A 111 6.53 16.45 -6.59
CA ILE A 111 7.94 16.33 -6.21
C ILE A 111 8.45 14.88 -6.30
N ALA A 112 7.66 13.91 -5.83
CA ALA A 112 8.06 12.51 -5.73
C ALA A 112 7.81 11.69 -7.00
N GLN A 113 6.85 12.09 -7.82
CA GLN A 113 6.38 11.44 -9.04
C GLN A 113 5.85 12.52 -10.01
N PRO A 114 6.73 13.23 -10.73
CA PRO A 114 6.32 14.36 -11.56
C PRO A 114 5.36 14.00 -12.70
N GLU A 115 5.33 12.72 -13.10
CA GLU A 115 4.42 12.20 -14.12
C GLU A 115 3.08 11.70 -13.55
N TRP A 116 2.90 11.72 -12.23
CA TRP A 116 1.67 11.26 -11.59
C TRP A 116 0.66 12.38 -11.45
N SER A 117 -0.61 11.98 -11.47
CA SER A 117 -1.74 12.84 -11.12
C SER A 117 -2.53 12.25 -9.96
N LEU A 118 -3.65 12.87 -9.60
CA LEU A 118 -4.57 12.30 -8.62
C LEU A 118 -5.04 10.90 -9.00
N GLU A 119 -5.08 10.55 -10.29
CA GLU A 119 -5.46 9.22 -10.78
C GLU A 119 -4.55 8.09 -10.28
N ASP A 120 -3.30 8.41 -9.93
CA ASP A 120 -2.34 7.45 -9.40
C ASP A 120 -2.48 7.22 -7.89
N VAL A 121 -3.26 8.07 -7.22
CA VAL A 121 -3.48 8.06 -5.77
C VAL A 121 -4.98 8.11 -5.49
N PRO A 122 -5.69 6.97 -5.62
CA PRO A 122 -7.15 6.91 -5.65
C PRO A 122 -7.86 7.62 -4.49
N HIS A 123 -7.34 7.55 -3.27
CA HIS A 123 -7.97 8.25 -2.14
C HIS A 123 -7.91 9.77 -2.28
N LEU A 124 -6.82 10.35 -2.80
CA LEU A 124 -6.75 11.79 -3.04
C LEU A 124 -7.67 12.22 -4.18
N LYS A 125 -7.80 11.39 -5.22
CA LYS A 125 -8.78 11.60 -6.29
C LYS A 125 -10.21 11.65 -5.73
N LEU A 126 -10.61 10.65 -4.93
CA LEU A 126 -11.92 10.64 -4.28
C LEU A 126 -12.15 11.88 -3.40
N ILE A 127 -11.16 12.24 -2.57
CA ILE A 127 -11.26 13.41 -1.69
C ILE A 127 -11.44 14.68 -2.50
N SER A 128 -10.65 14.86 -3.56
CA SER A 128 -10.77 16.00 -4.45
C SER A 128 -12.15 16.06 -5.09
N ASP A 129 -12.68 14.92 -5.57
CA ASP A 129 -13.98 14.89 -6.24
C ASP A 129 -15.17 15.10 -5.29
N MET A 130 -15.05 14.73 -4.02
CA MET A 130 -16.12 14.91 -3.02
C MET A 130 -16.19 16.31 -2.42
N ILE A 131 -15.04 16.99 -2.29
CA ILE A 131 -14.98 18.31 -1.65
C ILE A 131 -15.03 19.39 -2.75
N LEU A 132 -15.82 20.44 -2.51
CA LEU A 132 -15.91 21.57 -3.45
C LEU A 132 -14.75 22.55 -3.24
N ASN A 133 -14.32 23.21 -4.31
CA ASN A 133 -13.29 24.26 -4.29
C ASN A 133 -11.91 23.79 -3.82
N THR A 134 -11.52 22.55 -4.16
CA THR A 134 -10.16 22.03 -3.95
C THR A 134 -9.33 22.17 -5.23
N PRO A 135 -8.00 22.25 -5.12
CA PRO A 135 -7.13 22.05 -6.29
C PRO A 135 -7.34 20.64 -6.87
N LYS A 136 -7.28 20.55 -8.20
CA LYS A 136 -7.44 19.31 -8.98
C LYS A 136 -6.13 18.84 -9.57
N ASN A 137 -5.22 19.77 -9.81
CA ASN A 137 -3.92 19.52 -10.41
C ASN A 137 -2.85 20.43 -9.76
N ARG A 138 -1.60 20.26 -10.18
CA ARG A 138 -0.46 21.03 -9.66
C ARG A 138 -0.56 22.50 -10.06
N GLU A 139 -1.05 22.77 -11.26
CA GLU A 139 -1.15 24.09 -11.89
C GLU A 139 -2.15 25.00 -11.17
N ASP A 140 -3.13 24.42 -10.47
CA ASP A 140 -4.09 25.15 -9.62
C ASP A 140 -3.45 25.72 -8.34
N ILE A 141 -2.19 25.38 -8.04
CA ILE A 141 -1.56 25.63 -6.73
C ILE A 141 -0.39 26.60 -6.86
N LEU A 142 -0.51 27.75 -6.20
CA LEU A 142 0.60 28.69 -6.01
C LEU A 142 1.53 28.20 -4.90
N THR A 143 2.84 28.18 -5.16
CA THR A 143 3.87 27.78 -4.19
C THR A 143 4.86 28.90 -3.91
N ILE A 144 5.48 28.83 -2.74
CA ILE A 144 6.66 29.63 -2.38
C ILE A 144 7.77 28.64 -2.01
N PRO A 145 8.88 28.56 -2.77
CA PRO A 145 9.13 29.27 -4.02
C PRO A 145 8.18 28.85 -5.17
N GLU A 146 8.06 29.70 -6.18
CA GLU A 146 7.17 29.46 -7.33
C GLU A 146 7.67 28.27 -8.18
N ASN A 147 8.98 28.22 -8.42
CA ASN A 147 9.62 27.10 -9.09
C ASN A 147 9.91 25.95 -8.10
N ILE A 148 9.15 24.86 -8.23
CA ILE A 148 9.37 23.65 -7.42
C ILE A 148 10.34 22.65 -8.05
N GLN A 149 10.80 22.88 -9.29
CA GLN A 149 11.59 21.91 -10.04
C GLN A 149 12.89 21.52 -9.31
N GLU A 150 13.49 22.45 -8.57
CA GLU A 150 14.69 22.22 -7.78
C GLU A 150 14.49 21.19 -6.66
N PHE A 151 13.24 21.03 -6.20
CA PHE A 151 12.84 20.10 -5.14
C PHE A 151 12.39 18.75 -5.71
N VAL A 152 12.13 18.64 -7.01
CA VAL A 152 11.71 17.39 -7.64
C VAL A 152 12.83 16.34 -7.47
N ARG A 153 12.46 15.24 -6.82
CA ARG A 153 13.33 14.09 -6.55
C ARG A 153 12.46 12.85 -6.77
N PRO A 154 12.43 12.31 -8.00
CA PRO A 154 11.62 11.15 -8.31
C PRO A 154 11.99 9.99 -7.39
N LEU A 155 10.98 9.47 -6.70
CA LEU A 155 11.12 8.29 -5.84
C LEU A 155 10.81 7.04 -6.64
N GLU A 156 11.41 5.90 -6.29
CA GLU A 156 10.96 4.63 -6.85
C GLU A 156 9.51 4.35 -6.42
N PRO A 157 8.57 4.09 -7.36
CA PRO A 157 7.23 3.66 -6.98
C PRO A 157 7.26 2.22 -6.43
N PRO A 158 6.20 1.79 -5.72
CA PRO A 158 6.05 0.39 -5.35
C PRO A 158 6.07 -0.52 -6.60
N PRO A 159 6.77 -1.67 -6.58
CA PRO A 159 6.78 -2.60 -7.71
C PRO A 159 5.37 -3.12 -8.00
N SER A 160 5.08 -3.34 -9.28
CA SER A 160 3.77 -3.79 -9.76
C SER A 160 3.44 -5.24 -9.38
N SER A 161 4.44 -6.10 -9.16
CA SER A 161 4.25 -7.43 -8.58
C SER A 161 5.50 -7.94 -7.85
N ILE A 162 5.30 -8.79 -6.84
CA ILE A 162 6.40 -9.42 -6.09
C ILE A 162 7.11 -10.48 -6.93
N SER A 163 6.39 -11.21 -7.80
CA SER A 163 6.96 -12.27 -8.64
C SER A 163 8.01 -11.75 -9.63
N ILE A 164 7.90 -10.48 -10.08
CA ILE A 164 8.93 -9.84 -10.91
C ILE A 164 10.29 -9.80 -10.18
N LYS A 165 10.28 -9.68 -8.86
CA LYS A 165 11.48 -9.58 -8.04
C LYS A 165 12.02 -10.95 -7.58
N TYR A 166 11.15 -11.94 -7.39
CA TYR A 166 11.52 -13.27 -6.88
C TYR A 166 11.05 -14.36 -7.85
N LYS A 167 11.93 -14.80 -8.75
CA LYS A 167 11.60 -15.74 -9.84
C LYS A 167 11.21 -17.15 -9.37
N ASN A 168 11.66 -17.55 -8.18
CA ASN A 168 11.36 -18.83 -7.53
C ASN A 168 10.17 -18.73 -6.55
N VAL A 169 9.36 -17.68 -6.65
CA VAL A 169 8.20 -17.45 -5.79
C VAL A 169 6.99 -17.14 -6.65
N ASN A 170 5.92 -17.90 -6.44
CA ASN A 170 4.61 -17.60 -6.98
C ASN A 170 3.76 -16.95 -5.90
N LEU A 171 3.45 -15.67 -6.06
CA LEU A 171 2.52 -14.98 -5.17
C LEU A 171 1.17 -14.77 -5.85
N ILE A 172 0.15 -15.46 -5.34
CA ILE A 172 -1.26 -15.19 -5.63
C ILE A 172 -1.73 -14.07 -4.69
N ASP A 173 -1.80 -12.84 -5.20
CA ASP A 173 -2.29 -11.66 -4.47
C ASP A 173 -3.60 -11.19 -5.08
N ILE A 174 -4.73 -11.52 -4.43
CA ILE A 174 -6.07 -11.13 -4.88
C ILE A 174 -6.80 -10.44 -3.72
N ASP A 175 -6.95 -9.13 -3.84
CA ASP A 175 -7.58 -8.25 -2.84
C ASP A 175 -6.94 -8.40 -1.45
N SER A 176 -5.60 -8.50 -1.38
CA SER A 176 -4.88 -8.44 -0.11
C SER A 176 -4.77 -7.02 0.44
N CYS A 177 -4.56 -6.93 1.76
CA CYS A 177 -4.25 -5.66 2.40
C CYS A 177 -2.73 -5.40 2.42
N SER A 178 -2.35 -4.12 2.58
CA SER A 178 -0.94 -3.71 2.60
C SER A 178 -0.10 -4.36 3.68
N ALA A 179 -0.71 -4.73 4.81
CA ALA A 179 -0.01 -5.45 5.86
C ALA A 179 0.39 -6.86 5.40
N CYS A 180 -0.51 -7.61 4.73
CA CYS A 180 -0.21 -8.96 4.24
C CYS A 180 0.96 -8.90 3.26
N LEU A 181 0.84 -8.01 2.27
CA LEU A 181 1.86 -7.84 1.24
C LEU A 181 3.22 -7.42 1.83
N SER A 182 3.22 -6.51 2.80
CA SER A 182 4.44 -6.10 3.51
C SER A 182 5.08 -7.27 4.28
N THR A 183 4.27 -8.09 4.95
CA THR A 183 4.75 -9.28 5.67
C THR A 183 5.38 -10.28 4.71
N ILE A 184 4.75 -10.57 3.57
CA ILE A 184 5.32 -11.47 2.55
C ILE A 184 6.63 -10.91 2.02
N PHE A 185 6.65 -9.62 1.67
CA PHE A 185 7.88 -9.03 1.15
C PHE A 185 9.04 -9.10 2.16
N ASN A 186 8.78 -8.82 3.45
CA ASN A 186 9.80 -8.94 4.49
C ASN A 186 10.27 -10.39 4.67
N LEU A 187 9.34 -11.35 4.67
CA LEU A 187 9.68 -12.78 4.67
C LEU A 187 10.64 -13.12 3.52
N LEU A 188 10.34 -12.68 2.30
CA LEU A 188 11.16 -12.97 1.13
C LEU A 188 12.52 -12.26 1.17
N LYS A 189 12.55 -11.00 1.62
CA LYS A 189 13.76 -10.19 1.73
C LYS A 189 14.71 -10.74 2.79
N ASN A 190 14.21 -11.04 3.98
CA ASN A 190 15.01 -11.44 5.14
C ASN A 190 15.49 -12.90 5.07
N ASN A 191 14.81 -13.73 4.28
CA ASN A 191 15.09 -15.18 4.19
C ASN A 191 15.51 -15.60 2.77
N LYS A 192 16.09 -14.67 2.00
CA LYS A 192 16.44 -14.89 0.60
C LYS A 192 17.29 -16.14 0.39
N ASP A 193 18.37 -16.30 1.15
CA ASP A 193 19.29 -17.44 1.03
C ASP A 193 18.60 -18.79 1.27
N PHE A 194 17.68 -18.82 2.25
CA PHE A 194 16.87 -20.01 2.52
C PHE A 194 15.92 -20.29 1.35
N ILE A 195 15.24 -19.27 0.83
CA ILE A 195 14.29 -19.43 -0.27
C ILE A 195 15.00 -19.91 -1.54
N ASP A 196 16.12 -19.28 -1.90
CA ASP A 196 16.94 -19.65 -3.07
C ASP A 196 17.50 -21.07 -2.97
N LYS A 197 17.84 -21.53 -1.76
CA LYS A 197 18.36 -22.88 -1.53
C LYS A 197 17.29 -23.96 -1.69
N HIS A 198 16.04 -23.66 -1.36
CA HIS A 198 14.98 -24.66 -1.23
C HIS A 198 13.91 -24.61 -2.32
N PHE A 199 13.82 -23.50 -3.08
CA PHE A 199 12.81 -23.31 -4.13
C PHE A 199 13.46 -22.83 -5.43
N THR A 200 12.99 -23.34 -6.56
CA THR A 200 13.46 -23.01 -7.91
C THR A 200 12.33 -22.47 -8.78
N THR A 201 12.62 -22.12 -10.04
CA THR A 201 11.57 -21.74 -11.00
C THR A 201 10.63 -22.91 -11.34
N GLU A 202 11.16 -24.13 -11.33
CA GLU A 202 10.43 -25.36 -11.65
C GLU A 202 9.66 -25.89 -10.43
N ASN A 203 10.17 -25.64 -9.23
CA ASN A 203 9.49 -25.92 -7.96
C ASN A 203 9.46 -24.67 -7.07
N PRO A 204 8.56 -23.71 -7.38
CA PRO A 204 8.52 -22.42 -6.71
C PRO A 204 7.83 -22.48 -5.35
N LEU A 205 8.16 -21.52 -4.49
CA LEU A 205 7.41 -21.27 -3.26
C LEU A 205 6.04 -20.65 -3.62
N ASN A 206 4.98 -21.43 -3.47
CA ASN A 206 3.60 -21.00 -3.74
C ASN A 206 2.98 -20.33 -2.51
N LEU A 207 2.68 -19.04 -2.60
CA LEU A 207 2.08 -18.23 -1.54
C LEU A 207 0.76 -17.64 -2.02
N ALA A 208 -0.26 -17.60 -1.17
CA ALA A 208 -1.51 -16.91 -1.48
C ALA A 208 -1.96 -15.99 -0.34
N ILE A 209 -2.33 -14.75 -0.69
CA ILE A 209 -2.85 -13.74 0.24
C ILE A 209 -4.06 -13.01 -0.35
N GLY A 210 -4.99 -12.66 0.53
CA GLY A 210 -6.14 -11.82 0.19
C GLY A 210 -7.47 -12.56 0.19
N LYS A 211 -8.55 -11.79 0.19
CA LYS A 211 -9.92 -12.29 0.41
C LYS A 211 -10.62 -12.72 -0.88
N GLY A 212 -10.13 -12.26 -2.02
CA GLY A 212 -10.74 -12.53 -3.33
C GLY A 212 -10.33 -13.88 -3.91
N ILE A 213 -9.45 -14.62 -3.24
CA ILE A 213 -8.94 -15.92 -3.69
C ILE A 213 -10.09 -16.95 -3.74
N LYS A 214 -10.16 -17.64 -4.88
CA LYS A 214 -11.06 -18.76 -5.14
C LYS A 214 -10.27 -20.06 -5.21
N GLN A 215 -10.97 -21.18 -5.06
CA GLN A 215 -10.34 -22.51 -5.15
C GLN A 215 -9.64 -22.75 -6.51
N SER A 216 -10.14 -22.14 -7.59
CA SER A 216 -9.56 -22.21 -8.94
C SER A 216 -8.21 -21.54 -9.07
N ASP A 217 -7.86 -20.65 -8.14
CA ASP A 217 -6.65 -19.84 -8.22
C ASP A 217 -5.45 -20.54 -7.55
N ILE A 218 -5.68 -21.65 -6.85
CA ILE A 218 -4.74 -22.28 -5.94
C ILE A 218 -4.08 -23.48 -6.58
N TYR A 219 -2.75 -23.54 -6.50
CA TYR A 219 -1.94 -24.69 -6.89
C TYR A 219 -1.79 -25.67 -5.71
N ASP A 220 -1.40 -26.90 -6.00
CA ASP A 220 -1.02 -27.85 -4.96
C ASP A 220 0.12 -27.28 -4.09
N GLU A 221 0.10 -27.62 -2.80
CA GLU A 221 1.09 -27.20 -1.79
C GLU A 221 1.19 -25.68 -1.54
N THR A 222 0.18 -24.91 -1.93
CA THR A 222 0.15 -23.47 -1.67
C THR A 222 0.02 -23.14 -0.17
N PHE A 223 0.84 -22.22 0.33
CA PHE A 223 0.70 -21.66 1.68
C PHE A 223 -0.33 -20.52 1.67
N LEU A 224 -1.46 -20.74 2.35
CA LEU A 224 -2.60 -19.82 2.42
C LEU A 224 -2.43 -18.90 3.63
N ILE A 225 -2.06 -17.64 3.42
CA ILE A 225 -1.56 -16.77 4.49
C ILE A 225 -2.59 -15.73 4.92
N GLY A 226 -2.96 -15.81 6.20
CA GLY A 226 -3.83 -14.87 6.89
C GLY A 226 -5.30 -15.28 6.87
N ASN A 227 -6.08 -14.74 7.81
CA ASN A 227 -7.48 -15.14 8.00
C ASN A 227 -8.37 -14.92 6.77
N CYS A 228 -7.97 -14.02 5.86
CA CYS A 228 -8.72 -13.73 4.64
C CYS A 228 -8.72 -14.90 3.64
N THR A 229 -7.80 -15.86 3.75
CA THR A 229 -7.74 -17.06 2.87
C THR A 229 -8.50 -18.25 3.44
N TYR A 230 -9.20 -18.09 4.56
CA TYR A 230 -9.86 -19.20 5.26
C TYR A 230 -10.97 -19.88 4.43
N ASN A 231 -11.62 -19.15 3.52
CA ASN A 231 -12.63 -19.70 2.60
C ASN A 231 -12.11 -20.82 1.70
N VAL A 232 -10.79 -20.90 1.51
CA VAL A 232 -10.12 -21.88 0.65
C VAL A 232 -9.13 -22.76 1.41
N HIS A 233 -9.20 -22.77 2.75
CA HIS A 233 -8.21 -23.40 3.63
C HIS A 233 -7.96 -24.90 3.36
N GLU A 234 -8.93 -25.62 2.78
CA GLU A 234 -8.82 -27.04 2.46
C GLU A 234 -7.93 -27.33 1.23
N LYS A 235 -7.60 -26.29 0.42
CA LYS A 235 -6.80 -26.42 -0.81
C LYS A 235 -5.30 -26.19 -0.63
N GLY A 236 -4.85 -25.96 0.59
CA GLY A 236 -3.44 -25.67 0.87
C GLY A 236 -3.11 -25.67 2.35
N VAL A 237 -1.91 -25.21 2.68
CA VAL A 237 -1.45 -25.11 4.07
C VAL A 237 -1.91 -23.78 4.67
N PHE A 238 -2.96 -23.82 5.47
CA PHE A 238 -3.53 -22.61 6.08
C PHE A 238 -2.72 -22.07 7.26
N ILE A 239 -2.32 -20.79 7.16
CA ILE A 239 -1.55 -20.07 8.18
C ILE A 239 -2.40 -18.93 8.75
N LYS A 240 -2.96 -19.17 9.94
CA LYS A 240 -3.85 -18.23 10.65
C LYS A 240 -3.13 -16.95 11.10
N GLY A 241 -3.76 -15.78 10.88
CA GLY A 241 -3.28 -14.48 11.41
C GLY A 241 -3.83 -13.24 10.67
N CYS A 242 -3.63 -12.03 11.24
CA CYS A 242 -4.00 -10.74 10.61
C CYS A 242 -3.01 -9.62 11.01
N THR A 243 -1.80 -9.57 10.45
CA THR A 243 -1.16 -10.61 9.62
C THR A 243 -0.41 -11.60 10.51
N PRO A 244 -0.27 -12.88 10.12
CA PRO A 244 0.65 -13.78 10.83
C PRO A 244 2.06 -13.20 10.78
N VAL A 245 2.82 -13.34 11.87
CA VAL A 245 4.20 -12.81 11.91
C VAL A 245 5.13 -13.65 11.04
N GLU A 246 6.18 -13.01 10.52
CA GLU A 246 7.15 -13.61 9.60
C GLU A 246 7.70 -14.95 10.10
N SER A 247 8.11 -15.01 11.37
CA SER A 247 8.69 -16.21 11.98
C SER A 247 7.72 -17.39 12.02
N THR A 248 6.41 -17.14 12.19
CA THR A 248 5.38 -18.18 12.14
C THR A 248 5.24 -18.74 10.73
N ILE A 249 5.21 -17.86 9.71
CA ILE A 249 5.10 -18.28 8.31
C ILE A 249 6.32 -19.14 7.93
N LEU A 250 7.52 -18.65 8.23
CA LEU A 250 8.76 -19.35 7.90
C LEU A 250 8.87 -20.71 8.59
N LYS A 251 8.46 -20.80 9.85
CA LYS A 251 8.45 -22.07 10.60
C LYS A 251 7.59 -23.12 9.89
N ILE A 252 6.38 -22.75 9.50
CA ILE A 252 5.44 -23.67 8.83
C ILE A 252 5.99 -24.10 7.47
N ILE A 253 6.59 -23.18 6.70
CA ILE A 253 7.24 -23.52 5.42
C ILE A 253 8.34 -24.57 5.64
N LYS A 254 9.20 -24.37 6.65
CA LYS A 254 10.27 -25.32 7.00
C LYS A 254 9.74 -26.68 7.43
N GLU A 255 8.65 -26.70 8.20
CA GLU A 255 8.02 -27.95 8.65
C GLU A 255 7.42 -28.75 7.48
N SER A 256 6.82 -28.07 6.50
CA SER A 256 6.30 -28.73 5.29
C SER A 256 7.38 -29.33 4.41
N LEU A 257 8.57 -28.72 4.32
CA LEU A 257 9.70 -29.24 3.53
C LEU A 257 10.32 -30.53 4.12
N ASN A 258 10.03 -30.85 5.39
CA ASN A 258 10.57 -32.04 6.07
C ASN A 258 9.58 -33.21 6.13
N LYS A 259 8.41 -33.08 5.50
CA LYS A 259 7.41 -34.15 5.37
C LYS A 259 7.58 -34.87 4.03
#